data_AF-A0A2S8VY50-F1
#
_entry.id   AF-A0A2S8VY50-F1
#
_cell.length_a   1.000
_cell.length_b   1.000
_cell.length_c   1.000
_cell.angle_alpha   90.00
_cell.angle_beta   90.00
_cell.angle_gamma   90.00
#
_symmetry.space_group_name_H-M   'P 1'
#
loop_
_entity.id
_entity.type
_entity.pdbx_description
1 polymer ?
#
loop_
_entity_poly.entity_id
_entity_poly.type
_entity_poly.pdbx_seq_one_letter_code
_entity_poly.pdbx_strand_id
1 'polypeptide(L)'
;MIEELNRIAEEMNALLPLFVKGGSMSGLFLPSKHAAKFKAFAIEAKAILDDELGRLNEYSSNLQRAVNSGSSSFAGGPSYASVEEASQIVQAATRAVQRKHTKATLPPISSADRPYVALVRIKALQGLSGGKWDFARLVELCREMNVVAENRCHFSTAMLLRTILDHVPPVLGFKTFDEVANNYGGPKQSKSFKEIMQRLQGSLRKIADAHLHSPIRPREDLPTAIQVNFAAELDVLLGEVIRVGGSEMTSPKA
;
A
#
# COMPACT_ATOMS: atom_id res chain seq x y z
N MET A 1 -14.41 19.08 2.19
CA MET A 1 -14.38 18.22 3.41
C MET A 1 -13.42 18.74 4.49
N ILE A 2 -12.08 18.58 4.43
CA ILE A 2 -11.20 19.09 5.51
C ILE A 2 -11.32 20.62 5.69
N GLU A 3 -11.31 21.37 4.59
CA GLU A 3 -11.53 22.82 4.60
C GLU A 3 -12.91 23.20 5.13
N GLU A 4 -13.90 22.35 4.87
CA GLU A 4 -15.28 22.54 5.30
C GLU A 4 -15.45 22.30 6.81
N LEU A 5 -14.83 21.26 7.36
CA LEU A 5 -14.77 21.02 8.81
C LEU A 5 -14.03 22.15 9.54
N ASN A 6 -12.95 22.68 8.95
CA ASN A 6 -12.25 23.85 9.50
C ASN A 6 -13.15 25.09 9.51
N ARG A 7 -13.83 25.37 8.39
CA ARG A 7 -14.80 26.47 8.31
C ARG A 7 -15.90 26.32 9.35
N ILE A 8 -16.48 25.13 9.49
CA ILE A 8 -17.54 24.87 10.48
C ILE A 8 -17.02 25.14 11.91
N ALA A 9 -15.80 24.71 12.25
CA ALA A 9 -15.21 24.98 13.56
C ALA A 9 -14.96 26.48 13.80
N GLU A 10 -14.50 27.22 12.79
CA GLU A 10 -14.33 28.67 12.86
C GLU A 10 -15.67 29.38 13.05
N GLU A 11 -16.71 28.96 12.33
CA GLU A 11 -18.07 29.50 12.45
C GLU A 11 -18.70 29.20 13.81
N MET A 12 -18.46 28.01 14.40
CA MET A 12 -18.84 27.71 15.78
C MET A 12 -18.14 28.63 16.78
N ASN A 13 -16.83 28.85 16.64
CA ASN A 13 -16.07 29.76 17.49
C ASN A 13 -16.55 31.22 17.37
N ALA A 14 -16.96 31.64 16.17
CA ALA A 14 -17.53 32.97 15.94
C ALA A 14 -18.87 33.21 16.68
N LEU A 15 -19.50 32.17 17.22
CA LEU A 15 -20.70 32.30 18.06
C LEU A 15 -20.37 32.61 19.53
N LEU A 16 -19.15 32.34 20.00
CA LEU A 16 -18.75 32.56 21.39
C LEU A 16 -18.90 34.03 21.85
N PRO A 17 -18.49 35.04 21.05
CA PRO A 17 -18.68 36.45 21.41
C PRO A 17 -20.15 36.91 21.37
N LEU A 18 -21.06 36.11 20.81
CA LEU A 18 -22.48 36.44 20.65
C LEU A 18 -23.33 35.99 21.84
N PHE A 19 -22.72 35.35 22.84
CA PHE A 19 -23.35 35.10 24.12
C PHE A 19 -23.60 36.41 24.85
N VAL A 20 -24.82 36.58 25.32
CA VAL A 20 -25.24 37.78 26.07
C VAL A 20 -25.57 37.40 27.51
N LYS A 21 -25.35 38.34 28.43
CA LYS A 21 -25.78 38.18 29.82
C LYS A 21 -27.30 38.25 29.87
N GLY A 22 -27.92 37.19 30.40
CA GLY A 22 -29.32 37.21 30.81
C GLY A 22 -29.51 37.82 32.20
N GLY A 23 -30.73 37.71 32.72
CA GLY A 23 -31.04 38.06 34.10
C GLY A 23 -30.32 37.17 35.13
N SER A 24 -30.45 37.53 36.40
CA SER A 24 -29.74 36.93 37.55
C SER A 24 -29.82 35.39 37.65
N MET A 25 -30.84 34.77 37.07
CA MET A 25 -31.08 33.32 37.09
C MET A 25 -30.65 32.58 35.81
N SER A 26 -30.33 33.29 34.73
CA SER A 26 -30.16 32.72 33.38
C SER A 26 -28.71 32.65 32.88
N GLY A 27 -27.75 33.27 33.57
CA GLY A 27 -26.34 33.27 33.16
C GLY A 27 -26.13 33.85 31.76
N LEU A 28 -25.10 33.37 31.05
CA LEU A 28 -24.89 33.67 29.64
C LEU A 28 -25.80 32.81 28.76
N PHE A 29 -26.46 33.41 27.78
CA PHE A 29 -27.26 32.68 26.79
C PHE A 29 -26.95 33.13 25.37
N LEU A 30 -27.10 32.21 24.42
CA LEU A 30 -26.96 32.49 22.99
C LEU A 30 -28.35 32.74 22.40
N PRO A 31 -28.62 33.88 21.74
CA PRO A 31 -29.92 34.17 21.14
C PRO A 31 -30.37 33.08 20.15
N SER A 32 -31.68 32.84 20.04
CA SER A 32 -32.24 31.69 19.30
C SER A 32 -31.76 31.57 17.86
N LYS A 33 -31.57 32.69 17.15
CA LYS A 33 -31.04 32.70 15.77
C LYS A 33 -29.62 32.13 15.68
N HIS A 34 -28.78 32.37 16.70
CA HIS A 34 -27.41 31.89 16.76
C HIS A 34 -27.35 30.46 17.32
N ALA A 35 -28.23 30.13 18.26
CA ALA A 35 -28.40 28.76 18.75
C ALA A 35 -28.85 27.79 17.64
N ALA A 36 -29.73 28.22 16.74
CA ALA A 36 -30.12 27.43 15.58
C ALA A 36 -28.95 27.18 14.61
N LYS A 37 -28.13 28.21 14.36
CA LYS A 37 -26.90 28.07 13.55
C LYS A 37 -25.92 27.08 14.18
N PHE A 38 -25.69 27.16 15.49
CA PHE A 38 -24.85 26.19 16.19
C PHE A 38 -25.32 24.74 15.97
N LYS A 39 -26.63 24.48 16.09
CA LYS A 39 -27.19 23.15 15.84
C LYS A 39 -27.01 22.70 14.40
N ALA A 40 -27.20 23.59 13.43
CA ALA A 40 -26.97 23.29 12.01
C ALA A 40 -25.51 22.89 11.75
N PHE A 41 -24.56 23.69 12.23
CA PHE A 41 -23.13 23.40 12.14
C PHE A 41 -22.76 22.06 12.77
N ALA A 42 -23.33 21.72 13.93
CA ALA A 42 -23.06 20.45 14.57
C ALA A 42 -23.59 19.25 13.79
N ILE A 43 -24.76 19.38 13.13
CA ILE A 43 -25.32 18.34 12.26
C ILE A 43 -24.46 18.16 11.02
N GLU A 44 -24.05 19.26 10.37
CA GLU A 44 -23.20 19.23 9.18
C GLU A 44 -21.84 18.61 9.49
N ALA A 45 -21.17 19.06 10.56
CA ALA A 45 -19.91 18.47 11.00
C ALA A 45 -20.07 16.98 11.31
N LYS A 46 -21.12 16.58 12.03
CA LYS A 46 -21.37 15.17 12.33
C LYS A 46 -21.56 14.34 11.06
N ALA A 47 -22.33 14.84 10.08
CA ALA A 47 -22.57 14.12 8.83
C ALA A 47 -21.26 13.89 8.06
N ILE A 48 -20.42 14.92 7.95
CA ILE A 48 -19.10 14.82 7.33
C ILE A 48 -18.20 13.83 8.08
N LEU A 49 -18.18 13.89 9.41
CA LEU A 49 -17.35 13.00 10.22
C LEU A 49 -17.80 11.54 10.17
N ASP A 50 -19.11 11.28 10.15
CA ASP A 50 -19.65 9.93 9.99
C ASP A 50 -19.30 9.32 8.62
N ASP A 51 -19.26 10.14 7.56
CA ASP A 51 -18.86 9.69 6.22
C ASP A 51 -17.35 9.36 6.18
N GLU A 52 -16.52 10.24 6.76
CA GLU A 52 -15.07 10.13 6.70
C GLU A 52 -14.46 9.11 7.66
N LEU A 53 -15.01 9.02 8.88
CA LEU A 53 -14.47 8.17 9.95
C LEU A 53 -15.33 6.94 10.22
N GLY A 54 -16.45 6.79 9.51
CA GLY A 54 -17.46 5.77 9.76
C GLY A 54 -18.43 6.20 10.86
N ARG A 55 -19.63 5.60 10.84
CA ARG A 55 -20.66 5.85 11.86
C ARG A 55 -20.18 5.45 13.25
N LEU A 56 -20.66 6.14 14.27
CA LEU A 56 -20.31 5.91 15.69
C LEU A 56 -18.82 6.13 16.01
N ASN A 57 -18.13 6.95 15.23
CA ASN A 57 -16.78 7.38 15.59
C ASN A 57 -16.78 8.21 16.89
N GLU A 58 -15.66 8.22 17.60
CA GLU A 58 -15.52 8.90 18.89
C GLU A 58 -15.79 10.40 18.77
N TYR A 59 -15.39 11.04 17.66
CA TYR A 59 -15.58 12.47 17.46
C TYR A 59 -17.05 12.84 17.30
N SER A 60 -17.79 12.10 16.47
CA SER A 60 -19.22 12.31 16.22
C SER A 60 -20.05 12.02 17.47
N SER A 61 -19.66 10.99 18.23
CA SER A 61 -20.31 10.64 19.50
C SER A 61 -20.10 11.71 20.57
N ASN A 62 -18.87 12.22 20.70
CA ASN A 62 -18.56 13.30 21.64
C ASN A 62 -19.13 14.66 21.19
N LEU A 63 -19.16 14.94 19.88
CA LEU A 63 -19.81 16.14 19.34
C LEU A 63 -21.31 16.14 19.67
N GLN A 64 -21.99 15.02 19.43
CA GLN A 64 -23.40 14.86 19.79
C GLN A 64 -23.61 14.99 21.30
N ARG A 65 -22.69 14.45 22.12
CA ARG A 65 -22.74 14.60 23.58
C ARG A 65 -22.61 16.07 24.00
N ALA A 66 -21.64 16.81 23.47
CA ALA A 66 -21.43 18.23 23.78
C ALA A 66 -22.66 19.09 23.43
N VAL A 67 -23.25 18.83 22.26
CA VAL A 67 -24.48 19.53 21.82
C VAL A 67 -25.67 19.22 22.74
N ASN A 68 -25.81 17.96 23.15
CA ASN A 68 -26.91 17.53 24.00
C ASN A 68 -26.73 17.96 25.46
N SER A 69 -25.51 17.92 26.00
CA SER A 69 -25.22 18.39 27.37
C SER A 69 -25.37 19.91 27.50
N GLY A 70 -25.11 20.66 26.41
CA GLY A 70 -25.36 22.11 26.37
C GLY A 70 -26.84 22.49 26.35
N SER A 71 -27.71 21.58 25.89
CA SER A 71 -29.15 21.85 25.73
C SER A 71 -29.95 21.88 27.02
N SER A 72 -29.33 21.56 28.16
CA SER A 72 -29.94 21.64 29.50
C SER A 72 -29.79 23.00 30.19
N SER A 73 -29.31 24.04 29.48
CA SER A 73 -29.30 25.40 30.03
C SER A 73 -30.73 25.87 30.31
N PHE A 74 -30.94 26.63 31.40
CA PHE A 74 -32.26 27.08 31.86
C PHE A 74 -33.13 27.76 30.78
N ALA A 75 -32.49 28.35 29.76
CA ALA A 75 -33.13 29.01 28.61
C ALA A 75 -33.37 28.10 27.38
N GLY A 76 -33.07 26.79 27.45
CA GLY A 76 -33.29 25.82 26.36
C GLY A 76 -32.33 25.93 25.16
N GLY A 77 -31.25 26.70 25.29
CA GLY A 77 -30.21 26.91 24.28
C GLY A 77 -28.85 26.31 24.68
N PRO A 78 -27.88 26.23 23.75
CA PRO A 78 -26.54 25.75 24.05
C PRO A 78 -25.84 26.66 25.07
N SER A 79 -25.04 26.07 25.95
CA SER A 79 -24.16 26.81 26.87
C SER A 79 -22.89 27.25 26.15
N TYR A 80 -22.20 28.26 26.69
CA TYR A 80 -20.89 28.70 26.16
C TYR A 80 -19.91 27.52 26.07
N ALA A 81 -19.81 26.75 27.17
CA ALA A 81 -18.96 25.57 27.25
C ALA A 81 -19.30 24.54 26.16
N SER A 82 -20.58 24.31 25.87
CA SER A 82 -20.96 23.36 24.82
C SER A 82 -20.56 23.81 23.41
N VAL A 83 -20.59 25.11 23.13
CA VAL A 83 -20.17 25.67 21.83
C VAL A 83 -18.66 25.58 21.68
N GLU A 84 -17.92 25.91 22.73
CA GLU A 84 -16.45 25.82 22.78
C GLU A 84 -15.97 24.37 22.70
N GLU A 85 -16.59 23.46 23.45
CA GLU A 85 -16.26 22.03 23.41
C GLU A 85 -16.54 21.45 22.02
N ALA A 86 -17.70 21.76 21.43
CA ALA A 86 -18.05 21.29 20.09
C ALA A 86 -17.06 21.78 19.03
N SER A 87 -16.64 23.06 19.06
CA SER A 87 -15.67 23.59 18.10
C SER A 87 -14.31 22.89 18.23
N GLN A 88 -13.85 22.64 19.46
CA GLN A 88 -12.61 21.91 19.73
C GLN A 88 -12.68 20.45 19.28
N ILE A 89 -13.83 19.78 19.46
CA ILE A 89 -14.05 18.42 18.97
C ILE A 89 -13.96 18.38 17.45
N VAL A 90 -14.60 19.33 16.74
CA VAL A 90 -14.52 19.40 15.27
C VAL A 90 -13.07 19.63 14.81
N GLN A 91 -12.32 20.53 15.46
CA GLN A 91 -10.90 20.73 15.14
C GLN A 91 -10.04 19.49 15.39
N ALA A 92 -10.28 18.77 16.49
CA ALA A 92 -9.61 17.52 16.78
C ALA A 92 -9.93 16.44 15.74
N ALA A 93 -11.18 16.38 15.30
CA ALA A 93 -11.63 15.48 14.25
C ALA A 93 -10.98 15.82 12.91
N THR A 94 -10.86 17.10 12.54
CA THR A 94 -10.15 17.51 11.33
C THR A 94 -8.69 17.04 11.34
N ARG A 95 -7.98 17.20 12.46
CA ARG A 95 -6.61 16.67 12.60
C ARG A 95 -6.57 15.15 12.46
N ALA A 96 -7.57 14.44 12.98
CA ALA A 96 -7.66 12.98 12.86
C ALA A 96 -7.91 12.53 11.42
N VAL A 97 -8.84 13.19 10.71
CA VAL A 97 -9.11 12.99 9.29
C VAL A 97 -7.85 13.27 8.48
N GLN A 98 -7.17 14.39 8.73
CA GLN A 98 -5.93 14.73 8.04
C GLN A 98 -4.84 13.67 8.28
N ARG A 99 -4.68 13.17 9.51
CA ARG A 99 -3.76 12.04 9.80
C ARG A 99 -4.18 10.75 9.09
N LYS A 100 -5.48 10.45 9.00
CA LYS A 100 -6.00 9.28 8.27
C LYS A 100 -5.69 9.40 6.78
N HIS A 101 -5.90 10.57 6.19
CA HIS A 101 -5.55 10.86 4.79
C HIS A 101 -4.03 10.80 4.59
N THR A 102 -3.20 11.42 5.43
CA THR A 102 -1.73 11.30 5.36
C THR A 102 -1.25 9.86 5.55
N LYS A 103 -1.87 9.09 6.45
CA LYS A 103 -1.57 7.67 6.68
C LYS A 103 -2.11 6.77 5.55
N ALA A 104 -3.14 7.20 4.82
CA ALA A 104 -3.60 6.52 3.60
C ALA A 104 -2.71 6.87 2.39
N THR A 105 -2.13 8.08 2.38
CA THR A 105 -1.14 8.52 1.39
C THR A 105 0.24 7.88 1.62
N LEU A 106 0.55 7.49 2.87
CA LEU A 106 1.68 6.62 3.17
C LEU A 106 1.22 5.17 2.97
N PRO A 107 1.76 4.44 1.97
CA PRO A 107 1.32 3.07 1.76
C PRO A 107 1.53 2.25 3.05
N PRO A 108 0.54 1.47 3.49
CA PRO A 108 0.75 0.53 4.57
C PRO A 108 1.83 -0.44 4.11
N ILE A 109 2.95 -0.56 4.85
CA ILE A 109 3.99 -1.55 4.56
C ILE A 109 3.40 -2.94 4.83
N SER A 110 2.60 -3.40 3.88
CA SER A 110 2.13 -4.76 3.73
C SER A 110 3.25 -5.55 3.07
N SER A 111 3.39 -6.82 3.40
CA SER A 111 4.20 -7.73 2.58
C SER A 111 3.73 -7.81 1.12
N ALA A 112 2.52 -7.29 0.81
CA ALA A 112 1.99 -7.09 -0.54
C ALA A 112 2.60 -5.90 -1.31
N ASP A 113 3.33 -4.99 -0.63
CA ASP A 113 3.98 -3.82 -1.27
C ASP A 113 5.42 -4.11 -1.72
N ARG A 114 5.93 -5.32 -1.49
CA ARG A 114 7.22 -5.71 -2.06
C ARG A 114 6.97 -6.24 -3.47
N PRO A 115 7.50 -5.57 -4.51
CA PRO A 115 7.40 -6.10 -5.86
C PRO A 115 8.06 -7.48 -5.90
N TYR A 116 7.47 -8.40 -6.68
CA TYR A 116 7.95 -9.76 -6.81
C TYR A 116 9.43 -9.83 -7.21
N VAL A 117 9.85 -8.93 -8.09
CA VAL A 117 11.24 -8.61 -8.40
C VAL A 117 11.56 -7.22 -7.85
N ALA A 118 12.56 -7.15 -6.97
CA ALA A 118 12.99 -5.89 -6.37
C ALA A 118 13.41 -4.87 -7.45
N LEU A 119 12.91 -3.64 -7.35
CA LEU A 119 13.21 -2.57 -8.34
C LEU A 119 14.71 -2.30 -8.48
N VAL A 120 15.50 -2.53 -7.42
CA VAL A 120 16.96 -2.42 -7.46
C VAL A 120 17.60 -3.42 -8.44
N ARG A 121 17.05 -4.63 -8.58
CA ARG A 121 17.51 -5.62 -9.56
C ARG A 121 17.22 -5.16 -10.98
N ILE A 122 16.01 -4.66 -11.22
CA ILE A 122 15.59 -4.14 -12.54
C ILE A 122 16.51 -2.98 -12.94
N LYS A 123 16.72 -2.01 -12.05
CA LYS A 123 17.63 -0.87 -12.31
C LYS A 123 19.07 -1.32 -12.56
N ALA A 124 19.56 -2.30 -11.80
CA ALA A 124 20.91 -2.82 -11.99
C ALA A 124 21.06 -3.51 -13.36
N LEU A 125 20.09 -4.32 -13.79
CA LEU A 125 20.07 -4.93 -15.13
C LEU A 125 20.04 -3.87 -16.24
N GLN A 126 19.28 -2.79 -16.07
CA GLN A 126 19.25 -1.68 -17.02
C GLN A 126 20.58 -0.93 -17.12
N GLY A 127 21.36 -0.90 -16.03
CA GLY A 127 22.68 -0.30 -15.99
C GLY A 127 23.76 -1.13 -16.70
N LEU A 128 23.49 -2.41 -17.00
CA LEU A 128 24.40 -3.27 -17.76
C LEU A 128 24.28 -2.91 -19.25
N SER A 129 25.17 -2.04 -19.73
CA SER A 129 25.21 -1.59 -21.13
C SER A 129 26.59 -1.81 -21.74
N GLY A 130 26.67 -2.16 -23.03
CA GLY A 130 27.96 -2.35 -23.72
C GLY A 130 28.69 -3.67 -23.46
N GLY A 131 28.04 -4.63 -22.78
CA GLY A 131 28.53 -6.00 -22.60
C GLY A 131 28.18 -6.93 -23.78
N LYS A 132 28.54 -8.22 -23.64
CA LYS A 132 28.23 -9.29 -24.62
C LYS A 132 26.73 -9.57 -24.79
N TRP A 133 25.94 -9.29 -23.76
CA TRP A 133 24.52 -9.65 -23.68
C TRP A 133 23.62 -8.43 -23.69
N ASP A 134 22.49 -8.52 -24.38
CA ASP A 134 21.39 -7.55 -24.30
C ASP A 134 20.37 -8.01 -23.26
N PHE A 135 20.22 -7.21 -22.20
CA PHE A 135 19.32 -7.49 -21.08
C PHE A 135 17.92 -6.89 -21.24
N ALA A 136 17.61 -6.20 -22.35
CA ALA A 136 16.32 -5.53 -22.54
C ALA A 136 15.13 -6.47 -22.33
N ARG A 137 15.19 -7.69 -22.89
CA ARG A 137 14.15 -8.70 -22.71
C ARG A 137 14.02 -9.14 -21.25
N LEU A 138 15.14 -9.41 -20.56
CA LEU A 138 15.11 -9.81 -19.15
C LEU A 138 14.51 -8.71 -18.26
N VAL A 139 14.86 -7.44 -18.55
CA VAL A 139 14.32 -6.27 -17.86
C VAL A 139 12.80 -6.20 -18.01
N GLU A 140 12.27 -6.37 -19.22
CA GLU A 140 10.82 -6.36 -19.45
C GLU A 140 10.13 -7.56 -18.79
N LEU A 141 10.70 -8.77 -18.86
CA LEU A 141 10.16 -9.94 -18.15
C LEU A 141 10.08 -9.70 -16.63
N CYS A 142 11.08 -9.04 -16.03
CA CYS A 142 11.05 -8.67 -14.61
C CYS A 142 10.00 -7.60 -14.28
N ARG A 143 9.74 -6.65 -15.19
CA ARG A 143 8.68 -5.64 -15.03
C ARG A 143 7.29 -6.28 -15.12
N GLU A 144 7.07 -7.10 -16.14
CA GLU A 144 5.84 -7.86 -16.31
C GLU A 144 5.58 -8.78 -15.10
N MET A 145 6.63 -9.40 -14.56
CA MET A 145 6.53 -10.22 -13.34
C MET A 145 5.88 -9.46 -12.18
N ASN A 146 6.28 -8.20 -11.96
CA ASN A 146 5.72 -7.36 -10.92
C ASN A 146 4.23 -7.08 -11.17
N VAL A 147 3.86 -6.76 -12.41
CA VAL A 147 2.47 -6.51 -12.80
C VAL A 147 1.61 -7.75 -12.57
N VAL A 148 2.04 -8.93 -13.04
CA VAL A 148 1.24 -10.15 -12.89
C VAL A 148 1.12 -10.61 -11.44
N ALA A 149 2.16 -10.40 -10.64
CA ALA A 149 2.15 -10.75 -9.22
C ALA A 149 1.22 -9.83 -8.43
N GLU A 150 1.28 -8.51 -8.68
CA GLU A 150 0.41 -7.50 -8.08
C GLU A 150 -1.06 -7.77 -8.41
N ASN A 151 -1.35 -8.15 -9.65
CA ASN A 151 -2.71 -8.47 -10.13
C ASN A 151 -3.15 -9.91 -9.82
N ARG A 152 -2.36 -10.68 -9.06
CA ARG A 152 -2.65 -12.08 -8.67
C ARG A 152 -2.91 -13.02 -9.87
N CYS A 153 -2.26 -12.75 -11.00
CA CYS A 153 -2.34 -13.57 -12.21
C CYS A 153 -1.43 -14.81 -12.10
N HIS A 154 -1.79 -15.78 -11.25
CA HIS A 154 -0.91 -16.89 -10.85
C HIS A 154 -0.44 -17.80 -12.01
N PHE A 155 -1.29 -18.04 -13.02
CA PHE A 155 -0.87 -18.76 -14.23
C PHE A 155 0.26 -18.00 -14.95
N SER A 156 0.06 -16.70 -15.18
CA SER A 156 1.04 -15.83 -15.82
C SER A 156 2.33 -15.73 -15.00
N THR A 157 2.24 -15.67 -13.67
CA THR A 157 3.41 -15.70 -12.78
C THR A 157 4.27 -16.95 -13.03
N ALA A 158 3.66 -18.14 -13.05
CA ALA A 158 4.39 -19.38 -13.31
C ALA A 158 5.02 -19.40 -14.72
N MET A 159 4.30 -18.92 -15.73
CA MET A 159 4.76 -18.88 -17.12
C MET A 159 5.92 -17.89 -17.32
N LEU A 160 5.83 -16.69 -16.76
CA LEU A 160 6.90 -15.68 -16.86
C LEU A 160 8.14 -16.12 -16.09
N LEU A 161 7.98 -16.76 -14.92
CA LEU A 161 9.09 -17.34 -14.17
C LEU A 161 9.83 -18.39 -15.00
N ARG A 162 9.09 -19.31 -15.64
CA ARG A 162 9.65 -20.31 -16.54
C ARG A 162 10.39 -19.66 -17.71
N THR A 163 9.82 -18.62 -18.30
CA THR A 163 10.42 -17.86 -19.41
C THR A 163 11.73 -17.19 -18.98
N ILE A 164 11.77 -16.60 -17.78
CA ILE A 164 13.01 -16.04 -17.22
C ILE A 164 14.08 -17.12 -17.06
N LEU A 165 13.72 -18.30 -16.53
CA LEU A 165 14.67 -19.41 -16.37
C LEU A 165 15.26 -19.88 -17.70
N ASP A 166 14.49 -19.89 -18.77
CA ASP A 166 14.98 -20.30 -20.08
C ASP A 166 15.83 -19.21 -20.77
N HIS A 167 15.69 -17.95 -20.35
CA HIS A 167 16.43 -16.82 -20.93
C HIS A 167 17.82 -16.58 -20.30
N VAL A 168 17.97 -16.85 -19.00
CA VAL A 168 19.18 -16.59 -18.21
C VAL A 168 20.43 -17.45 -18.54
N PRO A 169 20.34 -18.75 -18.91
CA PRO A 169 21.50 -19.65 -18.94
C PRO A 169 22.73 -19.17 -19.73
N PRO A 170 22.59 -18.53 -20.91
CA PRO A 170 23.75 -18.08 -21.69
C PRO A 170 24.64 -17.09 -20.93
N VAL A 171 24.05 -16.24 -20.07
CA VAL A 171 24.81 -15.27 -19.26
C VAL A 171 25.74 -15.98 -18.28
N LEU A 172 25.36 -17.17 -17.82
CA LEU A 172 26.13 -17.99 -16.89
C LEU A 172 27.01 -19.04 -17.61
N GLY A 173 27.04 -19.03 -18.95
CA GLY A 173 27.85 -19.95 -19.76
C GLY A 173 27.21 -21.31 -20.04
N PHE A 174 25.90 -21.45 -19.88
CA PHE A 174 25.16 -22.71 -20.09
C PHE A 174 24.06 -22.57 -21.14
N LYS A 175 23.58 -23.69 -21.67
CA LYS A 175 22.51 -23.73 -22.68
C LYS A 175 21.13 -23.82 -22.05
N THR A 176 21.02 -24.49 -20.90
CA THR A 176 19.74 -24.74 -20.24
C THR A 176 19.82 -24.39 -18.77
N PHE A 177 18.68 -24.08 -18.15
CA PHE A 177 18.65 -23.84 -16.71
C PHE A 177 18.92 -25.10 -15.88
N ASP A 178 18.70 -26.28 -16.46
CA ASP A 178 19.07 -27.54 -15.81
C ASP A 178 20.59 -27.67 -15.66
N GLU A 179 21.34 -27.30 -16.71
CA GLU A 179 22.80 -27.22 -16.64
C GLU A 179 23.27 -26.20 -15.60
N VAL A 180 22.62 -25.03 -15.51
CA VAL A 180 22.92 -24.03 -14.46
C VAL A 180 22.72 -24.64 -13.08
N ALA A 181 21.54 -25.23 -12.83
CA ALA A 181 21.20 -25.80 -11.53
C ALA A 181 22.12 -26.95 -11.12
N ASN A 182 22.65 -27.72 -12.07
CA ASN A 182 23.48 -28.89 -11.77
C ASN A 182 24.98 -28.61 -11.78
N ASN A 183 25.46 -27.64 -12.58
CA ASN A 183 26.89 -27.44 -12.82
C ASN A 183 27.42 -26.09 -12.34
N TYR A 184 26.56 -25.09 -12.12
CA TYR A 184 26.99 -23.77 -11.70
C TYR A 184 27.02 -23.61 -10.17
N GLY A 185 28.21 -23.31 -9.64
CA GLY A 185 28.43 -23.11 -8.19
C GLY A 185 28.36 -21.66 -7.73
N GLY A 186 28.05 -20.69 -8.59
CA GLY A 186 28.07 -19.27 -8.21
C GLY A 186 29.49 -18.70 -7.97
N PRO A 187 29.61 -17.54 -7.30
CA PRO A 187 30.85 -16.75 -7.25
C PRO A 187 32.05 -17.43 -6.57
N LYS A 188 31.78 -18.36 -5.65
CA LYS A 188 32.78 -19.05 -4.82
C LYS A 188 32.67 -20.58 -4.92
N GLN A 189 32.01 -21.10 -5.95
CA GLN A 189 31.58 -22.50 -6.01
C GLN A 189 30.83 -22.92 -4.72
N SER A 190 29.93 -22.06 -4.24
CA SER A 190 29.17 -22.29 -3.02
C SER A 190 28.09 -23.35 -3.25
N LYS A 191 28.04 -24.32 -2.34
CA LYS A 191 26.99 -25.36 -2.33
C LYS A 191 25.59 -24.75 -2.24
N SER A 192 25.45 -23.64 -1.52
CA SER A 192 24.16 -22.98 -1.28
C SER A 192 23.51 -22.41 -2.53
N PHE A 193 24.29 -21.79 -3.45
CA PHE A 193 23.71 -21.27 -4.70
C PHE A 193 23.13 -22.42 -5.53
N LYS A 194 23.91 -23.50 -5.68
CA LYS A 194 23.49 -24.69 -6.41
C LYS A 194 22.22 -25.29 -5.82
N GLU A 195 22.14 -25.49 -4.50
CA GLU A 195 20.95 -26.03 -3.83
C GLU A 195 19.70 -25.15 -4.05
N ILE A 196 19.84 -23.82 -4.01
CA ILE A 196 18.73 -22.89 -4.28
C ILE A 196 18.27 -23.03 -5.75
N MET A 197 19.20 -23.08 -6.71
CA MET A 197 18.86 -23.22 -8.13
C MET A 197 18.25 -24.57 -8.47
N GLN A 198 18.70 -25.65 -7.82
CA GLN A 198 18.07 -26.97 -7.97
C GLN A 198 16.64 -26.98 -7.44
N ARG A 199 16.37 -26.32 -6.30
CA ARG A 199 15.01 -26.18 -5.77
C ARG A 199 14.12 -25.35 -6.71
N LEU A 200 14.64 -24.24 -7.21
CA LEU A 200 13.97 -23.38 -8.17
C LEU A 200 13.63 -24.16 -9.44
N GLN A 201 14.62 -24.76 -10.10
CA GLN A 201 14.43 -25.57 -11.31
C GLN A 201 13.46 -26.73 -11.08
N GLY A 202 13.65 -27.50 -10.02
CA GLY A 202 12.88 -28.72 -9.77
C GLY A 202 11.40 -28.45 -9.47
N SER A 203 11.10 -27.39 -8.73
CA SER A 203 9.72 -27.08 -8.29
C SER A 203 9.00 -26.22 -9.32
N LEU A 204 9.59 -25.08 -9.70
CA LEU A 204 8.96 -24.12 -10.61
C LEU A 204 8.68 -24.76 -11.97
N ARG A 205 9.63 -25.52 -12.52
CA ARG A 205 9.43 -26.17 -13.83
C ARG A 205 8.22 -27.10 -13.80
N LYS A 206 8.11 -27.95 -12.78
CA LYS A 206 6.98 -28.89 -12.67
C LYS A 206 5.65 -28.17 -12.51
N ILE A 207 5.62 -27.11 -11.70
CA ILE A 207 4.41 -26.31 -11.49
C ILE A 207 3.99 -25.61 -12.79
N ALA A 208 4.93 -24.94 -13.46
CA ALA A 208 4.66 -24.26 -14.73
C ALA A 208 4.22 -25.25 -15.81
N ASP A 209 4.95 -26.35 -16.02
CA ASP A 209 4.64 -27.35 -17.04
C ASP A 209 3.27 -28.01 -16.79
N ALA A 210 2.91 -28.27 -15.52
CA ALA A 210 1.61 -28.83 -15.16
C ALA A 210 0.45 -27.90 -15.56
N HIS A 211 0.61 -26.59 -15.36
CA HIS A 211 -0.42 -25.59 -15.70
C HIS A 211 -0.39 -25.15 -17.18
N LEU A 212 0.74 -25.28 -17.87
CA LEU A 212 0.88 -24.96 -19.31
C LEU A 212 0.32 -26.05 -20.22
N HIS A 213 0.48 -27.32 -19.84
CA HIS A 213 0.21 -28.45 -20.74
C HIS A 213 -1.02 -29.28 -20.37
N SER A 214 -1.63 -29.05 -19.20
CA SER A 214 -2.81 -29.84 -18.80
C SER A 214 -4.06 -29.44 -19.60
N PRO A 215 -4.81 -30.41 -20.18
CA PRO A 215 -6.12 -30.14 -20.76
C PRO A 215 -7.18 -29.90 -19.66
N ILE A 216 -8.30 -29.28 -20.05
CA ILE A 216 -9.43 -29.00 -19.16
C ILE A 216 -10.02 -30.29 -18.54
N ARG A 217 -10.39 -30.22 -17.27
CA ARG A 217 -10.91 -31.35 -16.47
C ARG A 217 -12.27 -31.02 -15.84
N PRO A 218 -13.06 -32.03 -15.41
CA PRO A 218 -14.34 -31.82 -14.74
C PRO A 218 -14.25 -31.02 -13.44
N ARG A 219 -13.09 -31.06 -12.78
CA ARG A 219 -12.77 -30.23 -11.61
C ARG A 219 -11.34 -29.75 -11.74
N GLU A 220 -11.19 -28.43 -11.79
CA GLU A 220 -9.89 -27.77 -11.88
C GLU A 220 -9.32 -27.49 -10.49
N ASP A 221 -7.99 -27.52 -10.41
CA ASP A 221 -7.22 -26.98 -9.28
C ASP A 221 -6.32 -25.87 -9.83
N LEU A 222 -6.58 -24.64 -9.38
CA LEU A 222 -5.92 -23.46 -9.91
C LEU A 222 -4.66 -23.13 -9.10
N PRO A 223 -3.60 -22.60 -9.72
CA PRO A 223 -2.42 -22.18 -9.00
C PRO A 223 -2.75 -21.08 -8.00
N THR A 224 -2.21 -21.23 -6.80
CA THR A 224 -2.29 -20.25 -5.71
C THR A 224 -1.02 -19.42 -5.64
N ALA A 225 -1.09 -18.26 -4.97
CA ALA A 225 0.08 -17.43 -4.68
C ALA A 225 1.24 -18.21 -4.02
N ILE A 226 0.94 -19.22 -3.20
CA ILE A 226 1.96 -20.03 -2.50
C ILE A 226 2.72 -20.91 -3.50
N GLN A 227 2.02 -21.56 -4.43
CA GLN A 227 2.62 -22.47 -5.41
C GLN A 227 3.55 -21.73 -6.38
N VAL A 228 3.29 -20.45 -6.65
CA VAL A 228 4.07 -19.65 -7.61
C VAL A 228 5.02 -18.66 -6.94
N ASN A 229 5.22 -18.74 -5.61
CA ASN A 229 6.11 -17.85 -4.89
C ASN A 229 7.56 -18.39 -4.85
N PHE A 230 8.36 -17.88 -5.79
CA PHE A 230 9.79 -18.13 -5.95
C PHE A 230 10.61 -16.81 -5.94
N ALA A 231 10.09 -15.76 -5.30
CA ALA A 231 10.69 -14.42 -5.35
C ALA A 231 12.11 -14.38 -4.77
N ALA A 232 12.36 -15.13 -3.69
CA ALA A 232 13.67 -15.15 -3.03
C ALA A 232 14.75 -15.85 -3.89
N GLU A 233 14.39 -16.97 -4.49
CA GLU A 233 15.26 -17.77 -5.36
C GLU A 233 15.56 -17.01 -6.65
N LEU A 234 14.54 -16.33 -7.21
CA LEU A 234 14.71 -15.46 -8.36
C LEU A 234 15.63 -14.26 -8.03
N ASP A 235 15.49 -13.63 -6.86
CA ASP A 235 16.38 -12.52 -6.48
C ASP A 235 17.85 -12.96 -6.40
N VAL A 236 18.12 -14.15 -5.84
CA VAL A 236 19.46 -14.76 -5.82
C VAL A 236 19.99 -14.99 -7.23
N LEU A 237 19.17 -15.55 -8.13
CA LEU A 237 19.54 -15.76 -9.53
C LEU A 237 19.87 -14.43 -10.23
N LEU A 238 18.99 -13.44 -10.12
CA LEU A 238 19.17 -12.14 -10.77
C LEU A 238 20.41 -11.41 -10.23
N GLY A 239 20.68 -11.51 -8.93
CA GLY A 239 21.92 -10.96 -8.36
C GLY A 239 23.17 -11.54 -8.99
N GLU A 240 23.16 -12.84 -9.28
CA GLU A 240 24.28 -13.51 -9.92
C GLU A 240 24.41 -13.17 -11.41
N VAL A 241 23.29 -13.08 -12.12
CA VAL A 241 23.24 -12.58 -13.50
C VAL A 241 23.84 -11.17 -13.60
N ILE A 242 23.48 -10.28 -12.67
CA ILE A 242 24.01 -8.92 -12.62
C ILE A 242 25.52 -8.92 -12.38
N ARG A 243 26.01 -9.74 -11.44
CA ARG A 243 27.44 -9.84 -11.12
C ARG A 243 28.27 -10.29 -12.32
N VAL A 244 27.82 -11.36 -13.00
CA VAL A 244 28.52 -11.91 -14.17
C VAL A 244 28.44 -10.92 -15.34
N GLY A 245 27.26 -10.38 -15.62
CA GLY A 245 27.06 -9.38 -16.67
C GLY A 245 27.91 -8.11 -16.48
N GLY A 246 28.09 -7.67 -15.23
CA GLY A 246 28.94 -6.51 -14.91
C GLY A 246 30.44 -6.79 -15.02
N SER A 247 30.88 -8.01 -14.74
CA SER A 247 32.30 -8.39 -14.77
C SER A 247 32.85 -8.41 -16.20
N GLU A 248 32.07 -8.89 -17.17
CA GLU A 248 32.39 -8.88 -18.61
C GLU A 248 32.58 -7.47 -19.19
N MET A 249 32.05 -6.43 -18.53
CA MET A 249 32.19 -5.03 -18.93
C MET A 249 33.55 -4.43 -18.51
N THR A 250 34.21 -5.03 -17.52
CA THR A 250 35.49 -4.55 -16.95
C THR A 250 36.72 -5.24 -17.54
N SER A 251 36.55 -6.27 -18.37
CA SER A 251 37.65 -6.88 -19.12
C SER A 251 38.01 -6.00 -20.31
N PRO A 252 39.18 -5.34 -20.33
CA PRO A 252 39.59 -4.55 -21.49
C PRO A 252 39.71 -5.49 -22.69
N LYS A 253 39.13 -5.08 -23.83
CA LYS A 253 39.37 -5.72 -25.13
C LYS A 253 40.89 -5.70 -25.37
N ALA A 254 41.51 -6.87 -25.33
CA ALA A 254 42.88 -7.09 -25.79
C ALA A 254 42.95 -7.01 -27.32
#